data_AF-A0A1Y5GM53-F1
#
_entry.id   AF-A0A1Y5GM53-F1
#
_cell.length_a   1.000
_cell.length_b   1.000
_cell.length_c   1.000
_cell.angle_alpha   90.00
_cell.angle_beta   90.00
_cell.angle_gamma   90.00
#
_symmetry.space_group_name_H-M   'P 1'
#
loop_
_entity.id
_entity.type
_entity.pdbx_description
1 polymer ?
#
loop_
_entity_poly.entity_id
_entity_poly.type
_entity_poly.pdbx_seq_one_letter_code
_entity_poly.pdbx_strand_id
1 'polypeptide(L)' 'MSAVDFSKLNKLTAKSFNEQKALIKKVMQGRVIKCPTCQQTLMLVLPEENKKAGVFCPKGCTDIELDMN' A
#
# COMPACT_ATOMS: atom_id res chain seq x y z
N MET A 1 0.30 -32.93 13.80
CA MET A 1 -0.41 -31.92 12.99
C MET A 1 -0.09 -30.56 13.58
N SER A 2 0.54 -29.70 12.79
CA SER A 2 1.18 -28.45 13.22
C SER A 2 0.16 -27.47 13.78
N ALA A 3 0.25 -27.14 15.07
CA ALA A 3 -0.51 -26.04 15.65
C ALA A 3 -0.11 -24.74 14.92
N VAL A 4 -1.04 -24.15 14.17
CA VAL A 4 -0.82 -22.89 13.48
C VAL A 4 -0.60 -21.81 14.55
N ASP A 5 0.62 -21.31 14.64
CA ASP A 5 1.01 -20.30 15.63
C ASP A 5 0.49 -18.91 15.19
N PHE A 6 -0.77 -18.62 15.52
CA PHE A 6 -1.47 -17.37 15.19
C PHE A 6 -0.80 -16.12 15.79
N SER A 7 0.06 -16.29 16.81
CA SER A 7 0.81 -15.18 17.43
C SER A 7 1.82 -14.56 16.47
N LYS A 8 2.43 -15.37 15.61
CA LYS A 8 3.36 -14.89 14.56
C LYS A 8 2.61 -14.18 13.45
N LEU A 9 1.43 -14.68 13.06
CA LEU A 9 0.56 -14.05 12.07
C LEU A 9 0.12 -12.66 12.53
N ASN A 10 -0.34 -12.50 13.77
CA ASN A 10 -0.76 -11.20 14.30
C ASN A 10 0.36 -10.14 14.26
N LYS A 11 1.60 -10.53 14.59
CA LYS A 11 2.76 -9.62 14.53
C LYS A 11 3.11 -9.24 13.09
N LEU A 12 3.04 -10.19 12.16
CA LEU A 12 3.27 -9.93 10.74
C LEU A 12 2.21 -8.99 10.18
N THR A 13 0.94 -9.18 10.53
CA THR A 13 -0.17 -8.31 10.10
C THR A 13 0.00 -6.88 10.61
N ALA A 14 0.35 -6.70 11.89
CA ALA A 14 0.56 -5.37 12.48
C ALA A 14 1.75 -4.64 11.83
N LYS A 15 2.84 -5.36 11.53
CA LYS A 15 3.99 -4.79 10.82
C LYS A 15 3.61 -4.38 9.39
N SER A 16 2.95 -5.27 8.64
CA SER A 16 2.48 -5.00 7.29
C SER A 16 1.54 -3.80 7.23
N PHE A 17 0.64 -3.65 8.21
CA PHE A 17 -0.28 -2.52 8.27
C PHE A 17 0.44 -1.18 8.48
N ASN A 18 1.41 -1.15 9.42
CA ASN A 18 2.20 0.05 9.68
C ASN A 18 3.08 0.42 8.48
N GLU A 19 3.66 -0.57 7.80
CA GLU A 19 4.45 -0.37 6.58
C GLU A 19 3.59 0.17 5.44
N GLN A 20 2.38 -0.37 5.24
CA GLN A 20 1.42 0.13 4.26
C GLN A 20 1.01 1.58 4.58
N LYS A 21 0.69 1.89 5.84
CA LYS A 21 0.32 3.26 6.26
C LYS A 21 1.46 4.26 6.04
N ALA A 22 2.69 3.87 6.38
CA ALA A 22 3.88 4.71 6.16
C ALA A 22 4.17 4.93 4.67
N LEU A 23 3.96 3.90 3.84
CA LEU A 23 4.10 4.00 2.39
C LEU A 23 3.06 4.97 1.81
N ILE A 24 1.78 4.83 2.18
CA ILE A 24 0.72 5.75 1.76
C ILE A 24 1.08 7.19 2.10
N LYS A 25 1.47 7.45 3.35
CA LYS A 25 1.86 8.80 3.80
C LYS A 25 3.00 9.39 2.96
N LYS A 26 4.01 8.59 2.61
CA LYS A 26 5.12 9.04 1.76
C LYS A 26 4.67 9.35 0.34
N VAL A 27 3.80 8.52 -0.24
CA VAL A 27 3.26 8.75 -1.59
C VAL A 27 2.38 10.00 -1.62
N MET A 28 1.55 10.22 -0.59
CA MET A 28 0.74 11.45 -0.46
C MET A 28 1.58 12.72 -0.28
N GLN A 29 2.79 12.60 0.28
CA GLN A 29 3.77 13.70 0.33
C GLN A 29 4.43 13.99 -1.02
N GLY A 30 3.99 13.35 -2.11
CA GLY A 30 4.59 13.48 -3.44
C GLY A 30 5.92 12.76 -3.60
N ARG A 31 6.30 11.87 -2.66
CA ARG A 31 7.53 11.08 -2.81
C ARG A 31 7.31 9.93 -3.77
N VAL A 32 8.25 9.78 -4.70
CA VAL A 32 8.33 8.62 -5.58
C VAL A 32 8.76 7.40 -4.77
N ILE A 33 7.85 6.45 -4.57
CA ILE A 33 8.11 5.20 -3.83
C ILE A 33 8.13 4.02 -4.80
N LYS A 34 9.08 3.11 -4.63
CA LYS A 34 9.11 1.83 -5.34
C LYS A 34 8.27 0.80 -4.60
N CYS A 35 7.52 0.00 -5.35
CA CYS A 35 6.77 -1.13 -4.83
C CYS A 35 7.73 -2.13 -4.15
N PRO A 36 7.49 -2.55 -2.90
CA PRO A 36 8.37 -3.50 -2.22
C PRO A 36 8.38 -4.88 -2.88
N THR A 37 7.34 -5.23 -3.63
CA THR A 37 7.18 -6.55 -4.27
C THR A 37 7.87 -6.64 -5.63
N CYS A 38 7.68 -5.64 -6.50
CA CYS A 38 8.19 -5.67 -7.87
C CYS A 38 9.26 -4.61 -8.16
N GLN A 39 9.60 -3.76 -7.18
CA GLN A 39 10.57 -2.66 -7.28
C GLN A 39 10.25 -1.60 -8.35
N GLN A 40 9.07 -1.66 -8.98
CA GLN A 40 8.60 -0.64 -9.91
C GLN A 40 8.09 0.59 -9.17
N THR A 41 8.18 1.74 -9.79
CA THR A 41 7.65 2.99 -9.25
C THR A 41 6.14 2.91 -9.10
N LEU A 42 5.64 3.21 -7.90
CA LEU A 42 4.21 3.37 -7.65
C LEU A 42 3.70 4.66 -8.30
N MET A 43 2.55 4.56 -8.93
CA MET A 43 1.88 5.68 -9.60
C MET A 43 0.81 6.25 -8.68
N LEU A 44 0.82 7.56 -8.49
CA LEU A 44 -0.27 8.28 -7.84
C LEU A 44 -1.27 8.71 -8.91
N VAL A 45 -2.51 8.27 -8.77
CA VAL A 45 -3.65 8.77 -9.53
C VAL A 45 -4.31 9.84 -8.68
N LEU A 46 -4.35 11.07 -9.21
CA LEU A 46 -5.05 12.18 -8.58
C LEU A 46 -6.55 12.06 -8.87
N PRO A 47 -7.40 12.55 -7.96
CA PRO A 47 -8.83 12.60 -8.23
C PRO A 47 -9.11 13.70 -9.25
N GLU A 48 -9.52 13.32 -10.46
CA GLU A 48 -10.24 14.21 -11.38
C GLU A 48 -11.75 14.00 -11.18
N GLU A 49 -12.60 14.92 -11.65
CA GLU A 49 -14.04 15.09 -11.35
C GLU A 49 -14.93 13.82 -11.20
N ASN A 50 -14.49 12.63 -11.63
CA ASN A 50 -15.18 11.34 -11.42
C ASN A 50 -14.23 10.14 -11.16
N LYS A 51 -12.96 10.36 -10.84
CA LYS A 51 -11.97 9.30 -10.57
C LYS A 51 -11.52 9.35 -9.13
N LYS A 52 -11.46 8.17 -8.51
CA LYS A 52 -10.93 8.04 -7.16
C LYS A 52 -9.42 8.24 -7.16
N ALA A 53 -8.93 9.00 -6.17
CA ALA A 53 -7.52 9.12 -5.95
C ALA A 53 -6.97 7.78 -5.48
N GLY A 54 -5.71 7.47 -5.79
CA GLY A 54 -5.13 6.22 -5.31
C GLY A 54 -3.69 6.02 -5.71
N VAL A 55 -3.06 5.02 -5.10
CA VAL A 55 -1.70 4.59 -5.40
C VAL A 55 -1.76 3.20 -6.02
N PHE A 56 -1.24 3.10 -7.24
CA PHE A 56 -1.31 1.89 -8.04
C PHE A 56 0.07 1.46 -8.49
N CYS A 57 0.31 0.15 -8.42
CA CYS A 57 1.47 -0.47 -9.04
C CYS A 57 1.07 -0.96 -10.45
N PRO A 58 1.84 -0.67 -11.51
CA PRO A 58 1.51 -1.10 -12.87
C PRO A 58 1.47 -2.64 -13.05
N LYS A 59 2.10 -3.39 -12.14
CA LYS A 59 2.03 -4.86 -12.08
C LYS A 59 0.84 -5.40 -11.27
N GLY A 60 0.07 -4.54 -10.61
CA GLY A 60 -1.03 -4.93 -9.71
C GLY A 60 -0.59 -5.42 -8.33
N CYS A 61 0.67 -5.23 -7.93
CA CYS A 61 1.15 -5.66 -6.61
C CYS A 61 0.64 -4.80 -5.44
N THR A 62 0.19 -3.59 -5.73
CA THR A 62 -0.27 -2.61 -4.75
C THR A 62 -1.37 -1.80 -5.42
N ASP A 63 -2.53 -1.80 -4.80
CA ASP A 63 -3.73 -1.12 -5.25
C ASP A 63 -4.35 -0.50 -4.00
N ILE A 64 -4.19 0.81 -3.85
CA ILE A 64 -4.62 1.54 -2.66
C ILE A 64 -5.48 2.71 -3.12
N GLU A 65 -6.78 2.57 -2.93
CA GLU A 65 -7.72 3.67 -3.11
C GLU A 65 -7.57 4.66 -1.95
N LEU A 66 -7.41 5.94 -2.28
CA LEU A 66 -7.34 7.04 -1.33
C LEU A 66 -8.70 7.72 -1.28
N ASP A 67 -9.40 7.52 -0.17
CA ASP A 67 -10.60 8.29 0.13
C ASP A 67 -10.19 9.67 0.64
N MET A 68 -10.40 10.70 -0.19
CA MET A 68 -10.16 12.10 0.14
C MET A 68 -11.50 12.76 0.48
N ASN A 69 -12.14 12.33 1.58
CA ASN A 69 -13.34 12.99 2.12
C ASN A 69 -13.00 14.21 2.98
#